data_AF-A0A3D3CUL7-F1
#
_entry.id   AF-A0A3D3CUL7-F1
#
_cell.length_a   1.000
_cell.length_b   1.000
_cell.length_c   1.000
_cell.angle_alpha   90.00
_cell.angle_beta   90.00
_cell.angle_gamma   90.00
#
_symmetry.space_group_name_H-M   'P 1'
#
loop_
_entity.id
_entity.type
_entity.pdbx_description
1 polymer ?
#
loop_
_entity_poly.entity_id
_entity_poly.type
_entity_poly.pdbx_seq_one_letter_code
_entity_poly.pdbx_strand_id
1 'polypeptide(L)'
;MKVEVWSDIMCPFCYIGKRNYESALSQFGGGDHIEIEWHSFQLDPMIPKNSTRKENVYQYLADRKGISYDQSAKMHERVIQMARNAGLD
;
A
#
# COMPACT_ATOMS: atom_id res chain seq x y z
N MET A 1 17.39 -6.11 17.08
CA MET A 1 15.92 -6.21 17.24
C MET A 1 15.34 -6.51 15.87
N LYS A 2 14.38 -7.42 15.76
CA LYS A 2 13.78 -7.78 14.47
C LYS A 2 12.44 -7.05 14.28
N VAL A 3 12.23 -6.51 13.09
CA VAL A 3 10.98 -5.89 12.64
C VAL A 3 10.44 -6.69 11.47
N GLU A 4 9.25 -7.26 11.63
CA GLU A 4 8.58 -8.08 10.62
C GLU A 4 7.48 -7.26 9.95
N VAL A 5 7.51 -7.19 8.62
CA VAL A 5 6.60 -6.35 7.83
C VAL A 5 5.81 -7.21 6.86
N TRP A 6 4.50 -7.31 7.07
CA TRP A 6 3.59 -7.92 6.11
C TRP A 6 3.14 -6.89 5.08
N SER A 7 3.34 -7.20 3.80
CA SER A 7 3.00 -6.29 2.71
C SER A 7 2.38 -7.03 1.52
N ASP A 8 1.45 -6.36 0.87
CA ASP A 8 0.96 -6.72 -0.47
C ASP A 8 1.45 -5.68 -1.48
N ILE A 9 1.76 -6.11 -2.70
CA ILE A 9 2.15 -5.24 -3.81
C ILE A 9 0.98 -4.34 -4.26
N MET A 10 -0.27 -4.81 -4.16
CA MET A 10 -1.45 -4.01 -4.54
C MET A 10 -1.79 -2.91 -3.52
N CYS A 11 -1.15 -2.91 -2.35
CA CYS A 11 -1.46 -2.04 -1.23
C CYS A 11 -0.73 -0.69 -1.33
N PRO A 12 -1.42 0.43 -1.65
CA PRO A 12 -0.75 1.73 -1.74
C PRO A 12 -0.22 2.19 -0.37
N PHE A 13 -0.96 1.90 0.72
CA PHE A 13 -0.52 2.26 2.08
C PHE A 13 0.72 1.50 2.52
N CYS A 14 0.96 0.31 1.99
CA CYS A 14 2.15 -0.48 2.31
C CYS A 14 3.39 0.17 1.66
N TYR A 15 3.27 0.71 0.45
CA TYR A 15 4.37 1.44 -0.18
C TYR A 15 4.63 2.80 0.50
N ILE A 16 3.56 3.52 0.86
CA ILE A 16 3.65 4.76 1.65
C ILE A 16 4.29 4.48 3.02
N GLY A 17 3.83 3.44 3.71
CA GLY A 17 4.34 3.01 5.01
C GLY A 17 5.81 2.62 4.93
N LYS A 18 6.24 1.92 3.87
CA LYS A 18 7.65 1.61 3.62
C LYS A 18 8.50 2.88 3.56
N ARG A 19 8.10 3.90 2.79
CA ARG A 19 8.87 5.16 2.70
C ARG A 19 8.94 5.90 4.03
N ASN A 20 7.82 5.98 4.74
CA ASN A 20 7.79 6.60 6.07
C ASN A 20 8.68 5.84 7.06
N TYR A 21 8.64 4.51 7.02
CA TYR A 21 9.49 3.66 7.86
C TYR A 21 10.98 3.85 7.54
N GLU A 22 11.37 3.85 6.26
CA GLU A 22 12.75 4.09 5.83
C GLU A 22 13.25 5.48 6.25
N SER A 23 12.38 6.50 6.14
CA SER A 23 12.68 7.85 6.61
C SER A 23 12.83 7.93 8.13
N ALA A 24 12.01 7.21 8.90
CA ALA A 24 12.14 7.16 10.35
C ALA A 24 13.39 6.39 10.78
N LEU A 25 13.71 5.29 10.11
CA LEU A 25 14.86 4.44 10.42
C LEU A 25 16.18 5.19 10.21
N SER A 26 16.28 6.02 9.17
CA SER A 26 17.48 6.83 8.92
C SER A 26 17.74 7.91 9.98
N GLN A 27 16.71 8.31 10.73
CA GLN A 27 16.79 9.27 11.83
C GLN A 27 16.94 8.58 13.19
N PHE A 28 16.77 7.25 13.25
CA PHE A 28 16.83 6.49 14.47
C PHE A 28 18.27 6.09 14.78
N GLY A 29 18.81 6.59 15.90
CA GLY A 29 20.22 6.36 16.28
C GLY A 29 20.62 4.89 16.50
N GLY A 30 19.65 3.96 16.57
CA GLY A 30 19.88 2.51 16.65
C GLY A 30 19.53 1.75 15.37
N GLY A 31 19.41 2.43 14.21
CA GLY A 31 18.95 1.83 12.96
C GLY A 31 19.76 0.61 12.50
N ASP A 32 21.08 0.64 12.71
CA ASP A 32 22.00 -0.45 12.33
C ASP A 32 21.78 -1.75 13.13
N HIS A 33 21.04 -1.68 14.24
CA HIS A 33 20.68 -2.84 15.06
C HIS A 33 19.29 -3.40 14.75
N ILE A 34 18.61 -2.84 13.75
CA ILE A 34 17.30 -3.29 13.30
C ILE A 34 17.47 -4.23 12.11
N GLU A 35 17.01 -5.47 12.27
CA GLU A 35 16.87 -6.43 11.19
C GLU A 35 15.43 -6.36 10.66
N ILE A 36 15.26 -6.17 9.35
CA ILE A 36 13.94 -6.09 8.72
C ILE A 36 13.70 -7.37 7.94
N GLU A 37 12.57 -8.02 8.19
CA GLU A 37 12.10 -9.15 7.40
C GLU A 37 10.74 -8.84 6.77
N TRP A 38 10.63 -9.07 5.47
CA TRP A 38 9.40 -8.86 4.71
C TRP A 38 8.63 -10.17 4.53
N HIS A 39 7.36 -10.13 4.87
CA HIS A 39 6.43 -11.24 4.77
C HIS A 39 5.34 -10.94 3.73
N SER A 40 4.96 -11.95 2.97
CA SER A 40 3.89 -11.84 1.97
C SER A 40 2.52 -11.67 2.63
N PHE A 41 1.70 -10.77 2.08
CA PHE A 41 0.28 -10.65 2.41
C PHE A 41 -0.53 -10.51 1.11
N GLN A 42 -1.77 -10.99 1.10
CA GLN A 42 -2.71 -10.79 0.00
C GLN A 42 -3.96 -10.08 0.53
N LEU A 43 -4.18 -8.84 0.09
CA LEU A 43 -5.37 -8.05 0.40
C LEU A 43 -6.64 -8.70 -0.14
N ASP A 44 -6.53 -9.31 -1.31
CA ASP A 44 -7.60 -10.13 -1.86
C ASP A 44 -7.07 -11.43 -2.45
N PRO A 45 -7.07 -12.53 -1.66
CA PRO A 45 -6.66 -13.85 -2.14
C PRO A 45 -7.68 -14.46 -3.11
N MET A 46 -8.87 -13.88 -3.26
CA MET A 46 -9.93 -14.41 -4.15
C MET A 46 -9.80 -13.92 -5.60
N ILE A 47 -8.88 -12.99 -5.90
CA ILE A 47 -8.63 -12.56 -7.28
C ILE A 47 -8.04 -13.74 -8.08
N PRO A 48 -8.71 -14.20 -9.16
CA PRO A 48 -8.17 -15.26 -9.99
C PRO A 48 -6.85 -14.83 -10.64
N LYS A 49 -5.85 -15.72 -10.66
CA LYS A 49 -4.53 -15.47 -11.27
C LYS A 49 -4.60 -15.08 -12.75
N ASN A 50 -5.61 -15.58 -13.45
CA ASN A 50 -5.89 -15.34 -14.86
C ASN A 50 -7.08 -14.38 -15.05
N SER A 51 -7.35 -13.52 -14.07
CA SER A 51 -8.40 -12.51 -14.15
C SER A 51 -8.24 -11.69 -15.43
N THR A 52 -9.25 -11.74 -16.30
CA THR A 52 -9.38 -10.90 -17.49
C THR A 52 -10.08 -9.58 -17.18
N ARG A 53 -10.24 -9.23 -15.88
CA ARG A 53 -10.89 -7.97 -15.48
C ARG A 53 -10.21 -6.81 -16.19
N LYS A 54 -11.01 -6.11 -16.98
CA LYS A 54 -10.63 -4.87 -17.67
C LYS A 54 -10.91 -3.63 -16.82
N GLU A 55 -11.50 -3.83 -15.64
CA GLU A 55 -11.80 -2.78 -14.67
C GLU A 55 -10.49 -2.17 -14.16
N ASN A 56 -10.44 -0.83 -14.10
CA ASN A 56 -9.34 -0.12 -13.44
C ASN A 56 -9.48 -0.22 -11.90
N VAL A 57 -8.43 0.16 -11.19
CA VAL A 57 -8.37 0.10 -9.71
C VAL A 57 -9.48 0.89 -9.02
N TYR A 58 -9.95 1.99 -9.64
CA TYR A 58 -11.03 2.81 -9.08
C TYR A 58 -12.36 2.06 -9.13
N GLN A 59 -12.68 1.45 -10.28
CA GLN A 59 -13.88 0.63 -10.45
C GLN A 59 -13.83 -0.60 -9.53
N TYR A 60 -12.70 -1.30 -9.50
CA TYR A 60 -12.51 -2.45 -8.63
C TYR A 60 -12.77 -2.12 -7.16
N LEU A 61 -12.23 -1.01 -6.64
CA LEU A 61 -12.48 -0.59 -5.26
C LEU A 61 -13.94 -0.20 -5.05
N ALA A 62 -14.55 0.48 -6.03
CA ALA A 62 -15.95 0.90 -5.98
C ALA A 62 -16.88 -0.31 -5.79
N ASP A 63 -16.72 -1.33 -6.64
CA ASP A 63 -17.51 -2.56 -6.60
C ASP A 63 -17.27 -3.33 -5.30
N ARG A 64 -16.02 -3.41 -4.85
CA ARG A 64 -15.67 -4.11 -3.61
C ARG A 64 -16.21 -3.46 -2.35
N LYS A 65 -16.33 -2.14 -2.33
CA LYS A 65 -16.83 -1.38 -1.18
C LYS A 65 -18.31 -1.02 -1.29
N GLY A 66 -18.97 -1.30 -2.42
CA GLY A 66 -20.36 -0.90 -2.66
C GLY A 66 -20.55 0.61 -2.70
N ILE A 67 -19.58 1.34 -3.26
CA ILE A 67 -19.59 2.81 -3.37
C ILE A 67 -19.59 3.26 -4.83
N SER A 68 -19.89 4.54 -5.07
CA SER A 68 -19.82 5.09 -6.44
C SER A 68 -18.37 5.18 -6.95
N TYR A 69 -18.21 5.15 -8.27
CA TYR A 69 -16.92 5.38 -8.93
C TYR A 69 -16.30 6.73 -8.50
N ASP A 70 -17.09 7.81 -8.50
CA ASP A 70 -16.63 9.14 -8.10
C ASP A 70 -16.13 9.19 -6.65
N GLN A 71 -16.81 8.46 -5.75
CA GLN A 71 -16.35 8.35 -4.38
C GLN A 71 -15.03 7.57 -4.29
N SER A 72 -14.89 6.49 -5.06
CA SER A 72 -13.64 5.73 -5.17
C SER A 72 -12.50 6.61 -5.71
N ALA A 73 -12.74 7.37 -6.77
CA ALA A 73 -11.75 8.29 -7.35
C ALA A 73 -11.28 9.35 -6.32
N LYS A 74 -12.21 10.01 -5.62
CA LYS A 74 -11.89 10.98 -4.55
C LYS A 74 -11.11 10.34 -3.39
N MET A 75 -11.38 9.08 -3.07
CA MET A 75 -10.59 8.36 -2.07
C MET A 75 -9.16 8.12 -2.57
N HIS A 76 -8.97 7.76 -3.83
CA HIS A 76 -7.65 7.58 -4.42
C HIS A 76 -6.86 8.89 -4.51
N GLU A 77 -7.51 10.03 -4.78
CA GLU A 77 -6.86 11.35 -4.74
C GLU A 77 -6.19 11.63 -3.37
N ARG A 78 -6.86 11.27 -2.27
CA ARG A 78 -6.29 11.40 -0.92
C ARG A 78 -5.09 10.50 -0.73
N VAL A 79 -5.14 9.27 -1.24
CA VAL A 79 -4.01 8.32 -1.17
C VAL A 79 -2.83 8.82 -2.00
N ILE A 80 -3.09 9.38 -3.19
CA ILE A 80 -2.06 10.01 -4.02
C ILE A 80 -1.41 11.17 -3.27
N GLN A 81 -2.19 12.02 -2.59
CA GLN A 81 -1.62 13.10 -1.79
C GLN A 81 -0.77 12.58 -0.62
N MET A 82 -1.20 11.51 0.04
CA MET A 82 -0.39 10.85 1.08
C MET A 82 0.91 10.28 0.52
N ALA A 83 0.88 9.72 -0.69
CA ALA A 83 2.06 9.23 -1.37
C ALA A 83 3.06 10.34 -1.67
N ARG A 84 2.59 11.48 -2.20
CA ARG A 84 3.43 12.67 -2.40
C ARG A 84 4.08 13.16 -1.12
N ASN A 85 3.31 13.20 -0.02
CA ASN A 85 3.84 13.61 1.29
C ASN A 85 4.92 12.64 1.82
N ALA A 86 4.90 11.38 1.38
CA ALA A 86 5.91 10.36 1.68
C ALA A 86 7.07 10.32 0.66
N GLY A 87 7.12 11.25 -0.30
CA GLY A 87 8.16 11.34 -1.32
C GLY A 87 8.02 10.33 -2.47
N LEU A 88 6.77 9.97 -2.81
CA LEU A 88 6.44 9.10 -3.94
C LEU A 88 5.74 9.89 -5.07
N ASP A 89 6.16 9.65 -6.31
CA ASP A 89 5.62 10.27 -7.53
C ASP A 89 4.72 9.31 -8.32
#